data_AF-A0A2T7PRC3-F1
#
_entry.id   AF-A0A2T7PRC3-F1
#
_cell.length_a   1.000
_cell.length_b   1.000
_cell.length_c   1.000
_cell.angle_alpha   90.00
_cell.angle_beta   90.00
_cell.angle_gamma   90.00
#
_symmetry.space_group_name_H-M   'P 1'
#
loop_
_entity.id
_entity.type
_entity.pdbx_description
1 polymer ?
#
loop_
_entity_poly.entity_id
_entity_poly.type
_entity_poly.pdbx_seq_one_letter_code
_entity_poly.pdbx_strand_id
1 'polypeptide(L)'
;MFRFVSSLLLLSLLTLVKTNEDTSTTKLRTLIEQLQQEVVEIKNQVSSASRCSCQEFIEEDGYILAFRMVAGIGDKGYSVFVDENRDDDLPLVRAVTPCECRSNLTDCNRHYRGSILRYWSRLAIQTVKLVVYKEGQAKQYVVFNGTGSTYSNWMSPTRLVESSWVDLKSSKTNFFSTTGDVGLKRRFYMNHVYNGCSGDSGWLVVKDETDDCGYAKPSGVKYPLILYSPSFSLVQYQSAAIDRADSLAVWVKLSGVNSLKAVCQN
;
A
#
# COMPACT_ATOMS: atom_id res chain seq x y z
N MET A 1 -16.31 -74.35 16.82
CA MET A 1 -15.42 -73.45 16.06
C MET A 1 -16.17 -72.12 15.90
N PHE A 2 -15.56 -70.95 16.13
CA PHE A 2 -16.17 -69.60 16.19
C PHE A 2 -16.62 -69.06 17.56
N ARG A 3 -15.67 -68.82 18.48
CA ARG A 3 -15.72 -67.70 19.46
C ARG A 3 -14.31 -67.39 19.96
N PHE A 4 -13.44 -66.86 19.11
CA PHE A 4 -12.14 -66.30 19.56
C PHE A 4 -11.53 -65.21 18.65
N VAL A 5 -12.20 -64.81 17.55
CA VAL A 5 -11.58 -63.93 16.54
C VAL A 5 -12.02 -62.45 16.64
N SER A 6 -13.10 -62.13 17.37
CA SER A 6 -13.66 -60.77 17.37
C SER A 6 -13.05 -59.79 18.41
N SER A 7 -12.33 -60.25 19.43
CA SER A 7 -11.69 -59.35 20.42
C SER A 7 -10.29 -58.88 20.04
N LEU A 8 -9.58 -59.58 19.14
CA LEU A 8 -8.24 -59.21 18.71
C LEU A 8 -8.24 -58.13 17.62
N LEU A 9 -9.25 -58.09 16.73
CA LEU A 9 -9.37 -57.06 15.70
C LEU A 9 -9.74 -55.68 16.25
N LEU A 10 -10.59 -55.64 17.29
CA LEU A 10 -11.00 -54.37 17.93
C LEU A 10 -9.84 -53.72 18.69
N LEU A 11 -9.01 -54.52 19.38
CA LEU A 11 -7.78 -54.02 20.00
C LEU A 11 -6.78 -53.52 18.94
N SER A 12 -6.60 -54.23 17.82
CA SER A 12 -5.65 -53.81 16.78
C SER A 12 -6.08 -52.52 16.07
N LEU A 13 -7.38 -52.32 15.84
CA LEU A 13 -7.91 -51.07 15.26
C LEU A 13 -7.81 -49.90 16.24
N LEU A 14 -8.10 -50.11 17.53
CA LEU A 14 -7.93 -49.08 18.56
C LEU A 14 -6.46 -48.69 18.74
N THR A 15 -5.53 -49.64 18.68
CA THR A 15 -4.10 -49.33 18.69
C THR A 15 -3.66 -48.62 17.42
N LEU A 16 -4.17 -49.02 16.24
CA LEU A 16 -3.80 -48.39 14.98
C LEU A 16 -4.31 -46.94 14.89
N VAL A 17 -5.56 -46.69 15.30
CA VAL A 17 -6.16 -45.35 15.36
C VAL A 17 -5.40 -44.48 16.38
N LYS A 18 -5.14 -45.00 17.57
CA LYS A 18 -4.38 -44.29 18.61
C LYS A 18 -2.96 -43.96 18.15
N THR A 19 -2.27 -44.89 17.48
CA THR A 19 -0.93 -44.63 16.92
C THR A 19 -0.94 -43.58 15.81
N ASN A 20 -1.98 -43.52 14.98
CA ASN A 20 -2.07 -42.56 13.88
C ASN A 20 -2.39 -41.14 14.38
N GLU A 21 -3.21 -41.04 15.43
CA GLU A 21 -3.49 -39.81 16.15
C GLU A 21 -2.27 -39.31 16.93
N ASP A 22 -1.54 -40.19 17.64
CA ASP A 22 -0.28 -39.84 18.32
C ASP A 22 0.80 -39.39 17.32
N THR A 23 0.87 -40.05 16.15
CA THR A 23 1.81 -39.68 15.08
C THR A 23 1.48 -38.30 14.50
N SER A 24 0.19 -38.01 14.27
CA SER A 24 -0.26 -36.70 13.80
C SER A 24 -0.01 -35.61 14.84
N THR A 25 -0.26 -35.90 16.12
CA THR A 25 -0.03 -34.97 17.24
C THR A 25 1.45 -34.69 17.43
N THR A 26 2.29 -35.72 17.28
CA THR A 26 3.76 -35.59 17.34
C THR A 26 4.27 -34.74 16.17
N LYS A 27 3.83 -35.00 14.94
CA LYS A 27 4.17 -34.17 13.78
C LYS A 27 3.78 -32.70 13.97
N LEU A 28 2.60 -32.45 14.54
CA LEU A 28 2.13 -31.08 14.81
C LEU A 28 2.99 -30.39 15.88
N ARG A 29 3.37 -31.11 16.95
CA ARG A 29 4.30 -30.58 17.97
C ARG A 29 5.67 -30.25 17.38
N THR A 30 6.23 -31.14 16.56
CA THR A 30 7.51 -30.89 15.88
C THR A 30 7.42 -29.66 14.97
N LEU A 31 6.32 -29.49 14.24
CA LEU A 31 6.11 -28.31 13.39
C LEU A 31 6.01 -27.02 14.23
N ILE A 32 5.33 -27.06 15.38
CA ILE A 32 5.22 -25.92 16.30
C ILE A 32 6.58 -25.55 16.89
N GLU A 33 7.37 -26.53 17.32
CA GLU A 33 8.73 -26.31 17.83
C GLU A 33 9.63 -25.70 16.75
N GLN A 34 9.53 -26.20 15.52
CA GLN A 34 10.28 -25.68 14.37
C GLN A 34 9.89 -24.23 14.04
N LEU A 35 8.59 -23.91 14.05
CA LEU A 35 8.11 -22.53 13.89
C LEU A 35 8.57 -21.62 15.04
N GLN A 36 8.56 -22.11 16.28
CA GLN A 36 9.06 -21.35 17.43
C GLN A 36 10.56 -21.05 17.28
N GLN A 37 11.34 -22.02 16.81
CA GLN A 37 12.77 -21.85 16.53
C GLN A 37 13.01 -20.79 15.45
N GLU A 38 12.29 -20.87 14.33
CA GLU A 38 12.36 -19.87 13.25
C GLU A 38 12.00 -18.46 13.75
N VAL A 39 10.99 -18.33 14.60
CA VAL A 39 10.62 -17.04 15.23
C VAL A 39 11.75 -16.48 16.10
N VAL A 40 12.45 -17.33 16.86
CA VAL A 40 13.60 -16.91 17.70
C VAL A 40 14.77 -16.45 16.83
N GLU A 41 15.06 -17.18 15.75
CA GLU A 41 16.14 -16.82 14.83
C GLU A 41 15.86 -15.50 14.11
N ILE A 42 14.62 -15.32 13.62
CA ILE A 42 14.14 -14.05 13.05
C ILE A 42 14.27 -12.92 14.09
N LYS A 43 13.86 -13.14 15.34
CA LYS A 43 13.99 -12.14 16.41
C LYS A 43 15.44 -11.70 16.63
N ASN A 44 16.38 -12.64 16.58
CA ASN A 44 17.81 -12.35 16.73
C ASN A 44 18.36 -11.57 15.53
N GLN A 45 17.97 -11.92 14.30
CA GLN A 45 18.36 -11.18 13.09
C GLN A 45 17.79 -9.75 13.08
N VAL A 46 16.56 -9.57 13.55
CA VAL A 46 15.92 -8.25 13.70
C VAL A 46 16.64 -7.40 14.76
N SER A 47 17.22 -8.02 15.80
CA SER A 47 17.93 -7.30 16.85
C SER A 47 19.31 -6.77 16.42
N SER A 48 19.93 -7.38 15.40
CA SER A 48 21.26 -7.05 14.90
C SER A 48 21.24 -6.18 13.64
N ALA A 49 20.14 -6.14 12.89
CA ALA A 49 19.93 -5.19 11.81
C ALA A 49 19.81 -3.77 12.39
N SER A 50 20.53 -2.81 11.77
CA SER A 50 20.55 -1.38 12.09
C SER A 50 19.18 -0.88 12.56
N ARG A 51 19.10 -0.40 13.81
CA ARG A 51 17.85 0.03 14.45
C ARG A 51 17.26 1.25 13.75
N CYS A 52 16.39 1.05 12.78
CA CYS A 52 15.38 2.06 12.51
C CYS A 52 14.46 2.13 13.72
N SER A 53 14.15 3.37 14.13
CA SER A 53 13.24 3.69 15.22
C SER A 53 12.03 2.75 15.22
N CYS A 54 11.65 2.25 16.40
CA CYS A 54 10.43 1.49 16.64
C CYS A 54 9.16 2.36 16.50
N GLN A 55 9.19 3.37 15.64
CA GLN A 55 8.03 4.22 15.42
C GLN A 55 6.93 3.36 14.81
N GLU A 56 5.77 3.38 15.46
CA GLU A 56 4.69 2.46 15.14
C GLU A 56 4.13 2.74 13.74
N PHE A 57 3.99 4.04 13.45
CA PHE A 57 3.62 4.61 12.17
C PHE A 57 4.75 5.45 11.58
N ILE A 58 4.82 5.51 10.26
CA ILE A 58 5.67 6.46 9.53
C ILE A 58 4.94 7.81 9.54
N GLU A 59 5.58 8.85 10.05
CA GLU A 59 4.95 10.15 10.30
C GLU A 59 5.79 11.30 9.74
N GLU A 60 5.11 12.33 9.21
CA GLU A 60 5.71 13.57 8.71
C GLU A 60 4.72 14.73 8.96
N ASP A 61 5.15 15.82 9.59
CA ASP A 61 4.34 17.03 9.83
C ASP A 61 2.94 16.79 10.44
N GLY A 62 2.83 15.81 11.33
CA GLY A 62 1.57 15.42 11.98
C GLY A 62 0.62 14.62 11.08
N TYR A 63 1.10 14.15 9.93
CA TYR A 63 0.43 13.15 9.11
C TYR A 63 1.04 11.77 9.35
N ILE A 64 0.21 10.73 9.18
CA ILE A 64 0.58 9.32 9.14
C ILE A 64 0.62 8.88 7.68
N LEU A 65 1.65 8.16 7.27
CA LEU A 65 1.68 7.52 5.97
C LEU A 65 0.63 6.41 5.92
N ALA A 66 -0.36 6.55 5.04
CA ALA A 66 -1.38 5.52 4.83
C ALA A 66 -1.01 4.58 3.69
N PHE A 67 -0.36 5.10 2.66
CA PHE A 67 0.04 4.33 1.49
C PHE A 67 1.21 4.98 0.75
N ARG A 68 2.11 4.16 0.19
CA ARG A 68 3.14 4.58 -0.76
C ARG A 68 3.17 3.63 -1.95
N MET A 69 3.12 4.21 -3.13
CA MET A 69 3.41 3.55 -4.40
C MET A 69 4.81 3.95 -4.88
N VAL A 70 5.54 3.01 -5.49
CA VAL A 70 6.90 3.23 -6.00
C VAL A 70 6.90 2.85 -7.48
N ALA A 71 7.35 3.74 -8.35
CA ALA A 71 7.39 3.51 -9.79
C ALA A 71 8.48 2.50 -10.17
N GLY A 72 8.32 1.82 -11.31
CA GLY A 72 9.42 1.06 -11.92
C GLY A 72 9.83 -0.24 -11.25
N ILE A 73 9.14 -0.73 -10.22
CA ILE A 73 9.55 -1.93 -9.46
C ILE A 73 9.01 -3.24 -10.02
N GLY A 74 8.05 -3.21 -10.94
CA GLY A 74 7.42 -4.38 -11.54
C GLY A 74 6.27 -4.99 -10.73
N ASP A 75 5.82 -4.33 -9.67
CA ASP A 75 4.66 -4.70 -8.85
C ASP A 75 3.50 -3.72 -9.09
N LYS A 76 2.25 -4.16 -8.95
CA LYS A 76 1.07 -3.34 -9.25
C LYS A 76 0.68 -2.50 -8.04
N GLY A 77 0.86 -1.19 -8.13
CA GLY A 77 0.64 -0.28 -7.01
C GLY A 77 -0.82 -0.18 -6.58
N TYR A 78 -1.76 -0.08 -7.51
CA TYR A 78 -3.18 0.03 -7.18
C TYR A 78 -3.73 -1.28 -6.59
N SER A 79 -3.24 -2.44 -7.05
CA SER A 79 -3.59 -3.73 -6.44
C SER A 79 -3.22 -3.76 -4.96
N VAL A 80 -2.02 -3.27 -4.62
CA VAL A 80 -1.61 -3.13 -3.21
C VAL A 80 -2.51 -2.13 -2.48
N PHE A 81 -2.85 -1.00 -3.09
CA PHE A 81 -3.74 0.00 -2.47
C PHE A 81 -5.14 -0.55 -2.11
N VAL A 82 -5.66 -1.52 -2.86
CA VAL A 82 -7.00 -2.09 -2.60
C VAL A 82 -6.97 -3.42 -1.84
N ASP A 83 -5.80 -3.97 -1.56
CA ASP A 83 -5.67 -5.25 -0.86
C ASP A 83 -5.95 -5.11 0.64
N GLU A 84 -7.20 -5.38 1.03
CA GLU A 84 -7.62 -5.32 2.44
C GLU A 84 -6.92 -6.33 3.35
N ASN A 85 -6.26 -7.37 2.79
CA ASN A 85 -5.55 -8.39 3.57
C ASN A 85 -4.10 -8.02 3.88
N ARG A 86 -3.60 -6.93 3.30
CA ARG A 86 -2.22 -6.47 3.47
C ARG A 86 -2.13 -5.26 4.39
N ASP A 87 -1.34 -5.38 5.44
CA ASP A 87 -0.96 -4.32 6.37
C ASP A 87 0.56 -4.40 6.63
N ASP A 88 1.33 -3.47 6.06
CA ASP A 88 2.80 -3.45 6.12
C ASP A 88 3.35 -2.85 7.44
N ASP A 89 2.47 -2.30 8.27
CA ASP A 89 2.76 -1.79 9.61
C ASP A 89 2.55 -2.82 10.73
N LEU A 90 2.15 -4.07 10.40
CA LEU A 90 2.11 -5.17 11.36
C LEU A 90 3.50 -5.42 11.98
N PRO A 91 3.61 -5.71 13.30
CA PRO A 91 4.89 -5.80 13.99
C PRO A 91 5.91 -6.72 13.32
N LEU A 92 5.49 -7.91 12.86
CA LEU A 92 6.37 -8.87 12.19
C LEU A 92 6.79 -8.40 10.78
N VAL A 93 5.86 -7.87 10.00
CA VAL A 93 6.15 -7.34 8.65
C VAL A 93 7.10 -6.15 8.76
N ARG A 94 6.85 -5.25 9.71
CA ARG A 94 7.70 -4.09 9.99
C ARG A 94 9.09 -4.49 10.46
N ALA A 95 9.21 -5.53 11.27
CA ALA A 95 10.50 -6.03 11.77
C ALA A 95 11.42 -6.50 10.64
N VAL A 96 10.86 -7.10 9.59
CA VAL A 96 11.62 -7.57 8.42
C VAL A 96 11.62 -6.57 7.26
N THR A 97 10.96 -5.41 7.41
CA THR A 97 10.95 -4.36 6.39
C THR A 97 12.26 -3.57 6.43
N PRO A 98 12.95 -3.42 5.29
CA PRO A 98 14.19 -2.67 5.20
C PRO A 98 14.05 -1.25 5.76
N CYS A 99 15.14 -0.77 6.32
CA CYS A 99 15.18 0.48 7.07
C CYS A 99 14.87 1.70 6.20
N GLU A 100 15.47 1.73 5.01
CA GLU A 100 15.24 2.69 3.96
C GLU A 100 13.74 2.80 3.63
N CYS A 101 13.01 1.70 3.64
CA CYS A 101 11.56 1.70 3.40
C CYS A 101 10.74 2.37 4.50
N ARG A 102 11.33 2.60 5.67
CA ARG A 102 10.70 3.23 6.85
C ARG A 102 11.20 4.65 7.12
N SER A 103 12.43 4.98 6.73
CA SER A 103 13.06 6.27 7.05
C SER A 103 13.23 7.21 5.86
N ASN A 104 13.35 6.69 4.64
CA ASN A 104 13.53 7.50 3.44
C ASN A 104 12.59 7.03 2.32
N LEU A 105 11.62 7.88 1.94
CA LEU A 105 10.58 7.49 0.98
C LEU A 105 11.11 7.23 -0.44
N THR A 106 12.38 7.51 -0.71
CA THR A 106 12.95 7.50 -2.07
C THR A 106 13.85 6.33 -2.40
N ASP A 107 14.44 5.68 -1.40
CA ASP A 107 15.34 4.53 -1.63
C ASP A 107 14.64 3.18 -1.48
N CYS A 108 13.33 3.20 -1.22
CA CYS A 108 12.55 1.99 -1.07
C CYS A 108 12.05 1.45 -2.40
N ASN A 109 12.33 0.18 -2.69
CA ASN A 109 11.84 -0.53 -3.87
C ASN A 109 10.55 -1.33 -3.59
N ARG A 110 9.72 -0.90 -2.63
CA ARG A 110 8.49 -1.61 -2.23
C ARG A 110 7.34 -0.63 -1.98
N HIS A 111 6.15 -1.03 -2.43
CA HIS A 111 4.91 -0.41 -1.99
C HIS A 111 4.74 -0.54 -0.47
N TYR A 112 4.06 0.43 0.13
CA TYR A 112 3.65 0.39 1.54
C TYR A 112 2.15 0.58 1.61
N ARG A 113 1.46 -0.26 2.39
CA ARG A 113 0.06 -0.09 2.77
C ARG A 113 -0.06 -0.19 4.29
N GLY A 114 -0.50 0.86 4.94
CA GLY A 114 -0.75 0.86 6.39
C GLY A 114 -2.15 0.36 6.75
N SER A 115 -2.27 -0.26 7.92
CA SER A 115 -3.53 -0.69 8.54
C SER A 115 -4.55 0.44 8.72
N ILE A 116 -4.10 1.70 8.67
CA ILE A 116 -4.97 2.88 8.68
C ILE A 116 -6.00 2.88 7.54
N LEU A 117 -5.67 2.27 6.38
CA LEU A 117 -6.61 2.11 5.28
C LEU A 117 -7.70 1.08 5.60
N ARG A 118 -7.36 0.00 6.31
CA ARG A 118 -8.33 -1.01 6.80
C ARG A 118 -9.27 -0.41 7.85
N TYR A 119 -8.74 0.38 8.78
CA TYR A 119 -9.52 0.95 9.89
C TYR A 119 -10.14 2.32 9.58
N TRP A 120 -10.02 2.82 8.35
CA TRP A 120 -10.42 4.17 7.96
C TRP A 120 -11.80 4.60 8.48
N SER A 121 -12.81 3.75 8.36
CA SER A 121 -14.19 4.04 8.79
C SER A 121 -14.36 4.23 10.30
N ARG A 122 -13.39 3.79 11.10
CA ARG A 122 -13.35 3.91 12.56
C ARG A 122 -12.50 5.07 13.03
N LEU A 123 -11.85 5.78 12.10
CA LEU A 123 -10.90 6.85 12.40
C LEU A 123 -11.50 8.19 12.03
N ALA A 124 -11.25 9.19 12.88
CA ALA A 124 -11.65 10.56 12.62
C ALA A 124 -10.64 11.24 11.67
N ILE A 125 -10.65 10.82 10.40
CA ILE A 125 -9.76 11.35 9.36
C ILE A 125 -10.15 12.80 9.08
N GLN A 126 -9.25 13.74 9.41
CA GLN A 126 -9.46 15.17 9.22
C GLN A 126 -9.07 15.59 7.80
N THR A 127 -7.84 15.28 7.40
CA THR A 127 -7.30 15.60 6.07
C THR A 127 -6.57 14.41 5.46
N VAL A 128 -6.60 14.35 4.13
CA VAL A 128 -5.82 13.40 3.34
C VAL A 128 -4.94 14.19 2.39
N LYS A 129 -3.63 13.95 2.40
CA LYS A 129 -2.67 14.63 1.54
C LYS A 129 -2.04 13.61 0.59
N LEU A 130 -2.29 13.77 -0.71
CA LEU A 130 -1.58 13.04 -1.76
C LEU A 130 -0.33 13.84 -2.13
N VAL A 131 0.84 13.19 -2.19
CA VAL A 131 2.11 13.82 -2.55
C VAL A 131 2.80 13.00 -3.63
N VAL A 132 3.33 13.68 -4.64
CA VAL A 132 4.15 13.10 -5.71
C VAL A 132 5.61 13.46 -5.44
N TYR A 133 6.48 12.45 -5.40
CA TYR A 133 7.90 12.64 -5.13
C TYR A 133 8.76 12.30 -6.34
N LYS A 134 9.81 13.09 -6.51
CA LYS A 134 10.90 12.84 -7.47
C LYS A 134 12.22 13.28 -6.85
N GLU A 135 13.25 12.44 -6.96
CA GLU A 135 14.60 12.72 -6.49
C GLU A 135 14.66 13.17 -5.02
N GLY A 136 13.99 12.45 -4.12
CA GLY A 136 13.99 12.83 -2.69
C GLY A 136 12.94 13.87 -2.29
N GLN A 137 12.33 14.57 -3.26
CA GLN A 137 11.62 15.81 -2.99
C GLN A 137 10.14 15.74 -3.37
N ALA A 138 9.28 16.31 -2.52
CA ALA A 138 7.89 16.54 -2.85
C ALA A 138 7.79 17.57 -3.99
N LYS A 139 7.27 17.15 -5.14
CA LYS A 139 7.12 18.01 -6.34
C LYS A 139 5.71 18.56 -6.48
N GLN A 140 4.70 17.75 -6.18
CA GLN A 140 3.29 18.16 -6.24
C GLN A 140 2.51 17.58 -5.08
N TYR A 141 1.45 18.27 -4.67
CA TYR A 141 0.55 17.79 -3.63
C TYR A 141 -0.90 18.21 -3.86
N VAL A 142 -1.79 17.45 -3.24
CA VAL A 142 -3.22 17.75 -3.15
C VAL A 142 -3.71 17.40 -1.75
N VAL A 143 -4.40 18.32 -1.11
CA VAL A 143 -5.02 18.14 0.20
C VAL A 143 -6.54 18.02 0.04
N PHE A 144 -7.11 17.01 0.65
CA PHE A 144 -8.53 16.70 0.67
C PHE A 144 -9.10 16.75 2.08
N ASN A 145 -10.38 17.10 2.17
CA ASN A 145 -11.18 16.94 3.37
C ASN A 145 -11.51 15.46 3.55
N GLY A 146 -10.92 14.85 4.57
CA GLY A 146 -11.09 13.43 4.89
C GLY A 146 -12.34 13.13 5.73
N THR A 147 -13.02 14.14 6.25
CA THR A 147 -14.15 13.97 7.18
C THR A 147 -15.29 13.22 6.48
N GLY A 148 -15.73 12.11 7.08
CA GLY A 148 -16.79 11.27 6.50
C GLY A 148 -16.45 10.66 5.15
N SER A 149 -15.17 10.53 4.80
CA SER A 149 -14.71 9.78 3.63
C SER A 149 -14.50 8.30 3.96
N THR A 150 -14.34 7.49 2.92
CA THR A 150 -13.82 6.12 2.99
C THR A 150 -12.43 6.09 2.36
N TYR A 151 -11.68 5.02 2.60
CA TYR A 151 -10.35 4.84 2.00
C TYR A 151 -10.39 4.85 0.46
N SER A 152 -11.55 4.60 -0.16
CA SER A 152 -11.73 4.56 -1.61
C SER A 152 -12.34 5.84 -2.21
N ASN A 153 -12.99 6.72 -1.43
CA ASN A 153 -13.70 7.90 -1.96
C ASN A 153 -13.15 9.28 -1.53
N TRP A 154 -12.11 9.32 -0.70
CA TRP A 154 -11.52 10.59 -0.23
C TRP A 154 -11.00 11.45 -1.39
N MET A 155 -10.48 10.83 -2.45
CA MET A 155 -9.99 11.50 -3.66
C MET A 155 -11.17 11.86 -4.54
N SER A 156 -11.73 13.05 -4.35
CA SER A 156 -12.84 13.57 -5.16
C SER A 156 -12.77 15.10 -5.27
N PRO A 157 -13.32 15.70 -6.34
CA PRO A 157 -13.30 17.15 -6.53
C PRO A 157 -14.00 17.91 -5.39
N THR A 158 -15.10 17.37 -4.87
CA THR A 158 -15.90 18.00 -3.80
C THR A 158 -15.18 18.02 -2.44
N ARG A 159 -14.14 17.20 -2.28
CA ARG A 159 -13.31 17.17 -1.08
C ARG A 159 -12.02 17.97 -1.23
N LEU A 160 -11.76 18.59 -2.39
CA LEU A 160 -10.53 19.33 -2.63
C LEU A 160 -10.43 20.57 -1.74
N VAL A 161 -9.40 20.62 -0.90
CA VAL A 161 -9.11 21.75 0.00
C VAL A 161 -8.07 22.65 -0.65
N GLU A 162 -6.92 22.08 -1.01
CA GLU A 162 -5.74 22.78 -1.49
C GLU A 162 -4.98 21.91 -2.51
N SER A 163 -4.25 22.53 -3.43
CA SER A 163 -3.33 21.83 -4.34
C SER A 163 -2.21 22.77 -4.77
N SER A 164 -1.04 22.20 -5.06
CA SER A 164 0.02 22.90 -5.79
C SER A 164 -0.34 23.18 -7.26
N TRP A 165 -1.29 22.45 -7.84
CA TRP A 165 -1.86 22.78 -9.14
C TRP A 165 -2.97 23.82 -8.99
N VAL A 166 -2.69 25.05 -9.39
CA VAL A 166 -3.53 26.23 -9.11
C VAL A 166 -4.87 26.20 -9.86
N ASP A 167 -4.91 25.50 -11.00
CA ASP A 167 -6.08 25.36 -11.86
C ASP A 167 -6.96 24.14 -11.51
N LEU A 168 -6.49 23.23 -10.65
CA LEU A 168 -7.16 21.96 -10.38
C LEU A 168 -8.57 22.15 -9.82
N LYS A 169 -8.75 23.14 -8.93
CA LYS A 169 -10.03 23.41 -8.27
C LYS A 169 -11.07 24.06 -9.18
N SER A 170 -10.62 24.87 -10.13
CA SER A 170 -11.49 25.60 -11.07
C SER A 170 -11.78 24.82 -12.35
N SER A 171 -10.98 23.79 -12.65
CA SER A 171 -11.09 23.04 -13.89
C SER A 171 -12.18 21.96 -13.83
N LYS A 172 -12.86 21.75 -14.96
CA LYS A 172 -13.73 20.57 -15.14
C LYS A 172 -12.88 19.32 -15.23
N THR A 173 -13.41 18.19 -14.78
CA THR A 173 -12.71 16.90 -14.80
C THR A 173 -13.64 15.81 -15.32
N ASN A 174 -13.13 14.92 -16.17
CA ASN A 174 -13.84 13.72 -16.61
C ASN A 174 -13.50 12.52 -15.71
N PHE A 175 -12.31 12.50 -15.11
CA PHE A 175 -11.91 11.53 -14.08
C PHE A 175 -11.22 12.23 -12.92
N PHE A 176 -11.65 11.89 -11.70
CA PHE A 176 -11.03 12.36 -10.47
C PHE A 176 -11.29 11.36 -9.34
N SER A 177 -10.48 10.31 -9.25
CA SER A 177 -10.58 9.31 -8.18
C SER A 177 -9.35 8.40 -8.10
N THR A 178 -9.22 7.65 -7.00
CA THR A 178 -8.20 6.60 -6.86
C THR A 178 -8.42 5.47 -7.87
N THR A 179 -9.68 5.09 -8.12
CA THR A 179 -10.04 4.04 -9.08
C THR A 179 -9.78 4.45 -10.53
N GLY A 180 -10.05 5.70 -10.88
CA GLY A 180 -9.87 6.27 -12.22
C GLY A 180 -10.62 5.49 -13.32
N ASP A 181 -9.99 5.32 -14.48
CA ASP A 181 -10.55 4.55 -15.60
C ASP A 181 -10.15 3.07 -15.49
N VAL A 182 -11.13 2.22 -15.16
CA VAL A 182 -10.94 0.77 -14.99
C VAL A 182 -10.63 0.06 -16.31
N GLY A 183 -11.21 0.53 -17.42
CA GLY A 183 -11.03 -0.06 -18.75
C GLY A 183 -9.61 0.17 -19.25
N LEU A 184 -9.13 1.41 -19.13
CA LEU A 184 -7.79 1.82 -19.53
C LEU A 184 -6.74 1.64 -18.43
N LYS A 185 -7.09 1.06 -17.27
CA LYS A 185 -6.17 0.85 -16.12
C LYS A 185 -5.44 2.13 -15.68
N ARG A 186 -6.12 3.28 -15.75
CA ARG A 186 -5.61 4.59 -15.30
C ARG A 186 -6.10 4.81 -13.87
N ARG A 187 -5.20 4.69 -12.91
CA ARG A 187 -5.46 4.76 -11.46
C ARG A 187 -4.97 6.09 -10.91
N PHE A 188 -5.38 6.43 -9.68
CA PHE A 188 -5.05 7.71 -9.02
C PHE A 188 -5.09 8.86 -10.01
N TYR A 189 -6.26 9.05 -10.60
CA TYR A 189 -6.40 9.71 -11.88
C TYR A 189 -7.10 11.05 -11.70
N MET A 190 -6.37 12.14 -11.97
CA MET A 190 -6.88 13.50 -12.03
C MET A 190 -6.73 13.99 -13.45
N ASN A 191 -7.82 13.95 -14.21
CA ASN A 191 -7.84 14.23 -15.63
C ASN A 191 -8.88 15.29 -15.98
N HIS A 192 -8.49 16.18 -16.89
CA HIS A 192 -9.37 17.22 -17.38
C HIS A 192 -10.30 16.68 -18.46
N VAL A 193 -9.74 16.07 -19.52
CA VAL A 193 -10.48 15.70 -20.72
C VAL A 193 -9.88 14.48 -21.44
N TYR A 194 -10.73 13.74 -22.15
CA TYR A 194 -10.36 12.72 -23.13
C TYR A 194 -10.56 13.24 -24.54
N ASN A 195 -9.45 13.45 -25.26
CA ASN A 195 -9.44 13.91 -26.64
C ASN A 195 -8.55 12.99 -27.51
N GLY A 196 -8.44 11.72 -27.11
CA GLY A 196 -7.51 10.75 -27.69
C GLY A 196 -6.09 10.93 -27.14
N CYS A 197 -5.21 9.97 -27.40
CA CYS A 197 -3.88 9.92 -26.77
C CYS A 197 -3.07 11.22 -26.88
N SER A 198 -3.15 11.91 -28.01
CA SER A 198 -2.47 13.20 -28.24
C SER A 198 -3.13 14.39 -27.54
N GLY A 199 -4.41 14.28 -27.19
CA GLY A 199 -5.22 15.34 -26.59
C GLY A 199 -5.58 15.10 -25.11
N ASP A 200 -5.34 13.91 -24.58
CA ASP A 200 -5.57 13.59 -23.16
C ASP A 200 -4.69 14.50 -22.29
N SER A 201 -5.33 15.24 -21.39
CA SER A 201 -4.66 16.23 -20.55
C SER A 201 -5.20 16.22 -19.12
N GLY A 202 -4.30 16.44 -18.18
CA GLY A 202 -4.59 16.37 -16.76
C GLY A 202 -3.37 16.61 -15.89
N TRP A 203 -3.47 16.21 -14.64
CA TRP A 203 -2.48 16.51 -13.60
C TRP A 203 -1.71 15.29 -13.13
N LEU A 204 -2.39 14.15 -13.01
CA LEU A 204 -1.81 12.91 -12.50
C LEU A 204 -2.48 11.70 -13.13
N VAL A 205 -1.68 10.72 -13.55
CA VAL A 205 -2.14 9.38 -13.91
C VAL A 205 -1.15 8.32 -13.44
N VAL A 206 -1.67 7.33 -12.74
CA VAL A 206 -0.92 6.12 -12.38
C VAL A 206 -1.31 4.99 -13.33
N LYS A 207 -0.30 4.26 -13.80
CA LYS A 207 -0.45 3.10 -14.67
C LYS A 207 0.21 1.90 -14.01
N ASP A 208 -0.55 0.83 -13.76
CA ASP A 208 0.03 -0.45 -13.32
C ASP A 208 0.30 -1.42 -14.49
N GLU A 209 -0.23 -1.08 -15.67
CA GLU A 209 -0.17 -1.87 -16.89
C GLU A 209 -0.20 -0.94 -18.12
N THR A 210 0.08 -1.49 -19.30
CA THR A 210 0.00 -0.76 -20.58
C THR A 210 -1.42 -0.28 -20.88
N ASP A 211 -1.57 0.84 -21.59
CA ASP A 211 -2.75 1.10 -22.43
C ASP A 211 -2.33 1.38 -23.89
N ASP A 212 -3.30 1.74 -24.73
CA ASP A 212 -3.11 1.97 -26.16
C ASP A 212 -2.26 3.22 -26.46
N CYS A 213 -2.19 4.17 -25.52
CA CYS A 213 -1.48 5.43 -25.69
C CYS A 213 0.03 5.31 -25.45
N GLY A 214 0.82 5.94 -26.33
CA GLY A 214 2.28 5.91 -26.29
C GLY A 214 2.89 6.32 -24.95
N TYR A 215 2.33 7.35 -24.31
CA TYR A 215 2.82 7.86 -23.03
C TYR A 215 2.69 6.85 -21.88
N ALA A 216 1.78 5.88 -22.00
CA ALA A 216 1.52 4.84 -21.01
C ALA A 216 2.13 3.47 -21.40
N LYS A 217 3.00 3.41 -22.42
CA LYS A 217 3.75 2.21 -22.84
C LYS A 217 5.22 2.48 -23.16
N PRO A 218 5.98 3.13 -22.26
CA PRO A 218 7.39 3.42 -22.51
C PRO A 218 8.24 2.15 -22.61
N SER A 219 9.15 2.13 -23.59
CA SER A 219 10.10 1.04 -23.78
C SER A 219 11.10 0.97 -22.61
N GLY A 220 11.38 -0.24 -22.14
CA GLY A 220 12.40 -0.50 -21.12
C GLY A 220 12.04 -0.09 -19.69
N VAL A 221 10.80 0.33 -19.42
CA VAL A 221 10.37 0.79 -18.10
C VAL A 221 9.31 -0.15 -17.54
N LYS A 222 9.48 -0.55 -16.27
CA LYS A 222 8.52 -1.38 -15.55
C LYS A 222 7.40 -0.53 -14.95
N TYR A 223 6.26 -1.16 -14.71
CA TYR A 223 5.16 -0.55 -13.97
C TYR A 223 5.41 -0.62 -12.45
N PRO A 224 4.78 0.26 -11.63
CA PRO A 224 3.86 1.29 -12.06
C PRO A 224 4.57 2.50 -12.68
N LEU A 225 3.89 3.20 -13.58
CA LEU A 225 4.28 4.55 -14.01
C LEU A 225 3.44 5.56 -13.23
N ILE A 226 4.08 6.59 -12.73
CA ILE A 226 3.42 7.72 -12.09
C ILE A 226 3.73 8.93 -12.96
N LEU A 227 2.79 9.29 -13.83
CA LEU A 227 2.94 10.44 -14.73
C LEU A 227 2.22 11.63 -14.11
N TYR A 228 2.89 12.77 -14.02
CA TYR A 228 2.35 13.95 -13.38
C TYR A 228 2.76 15.22 -14.11
N SER A 229 1.97 16.27 -13.96
CA SER A 229 2.36 17.61 -14.41
C SER A 229 3.41 18.20 -13.45
N PRO A 230 4.64 18.48 -13.89
CA PRO A 230 5.64 19.20 -13.10
C PRO A 230 5.36 20.71 -13.03
N SER A 231 4.44 21.23 -13.85
CA SER A 231 3.98 22.62 -13.83
C SER A 231 2.93 22.85 -12.73
N PHE A 232 2.57 24.10 -12.47
CA PHE A 232 1.46 24.47 -11.58
C PHE A 232 0.08 24.30 -12.22
N SER A 233 -0.01 23.75 -13.44
CA SER A 233 -1.27 23.53 -14.18
C SER A 233 -1.29 22.19 -14.90
N LEU A 234 -2.44 21.78 -15.46
CA LEU A 234 -2.53 20.56 -16.26
C LEU A 234 -1.61 20.58 -17.48
N VAL A 235 -1.19 19.41 -17.94
CA VAL A 235 -0.43 19.23 -19.20
C VAL A 235 -1.06 18.14 -20.06
N GLN A 236 -0.72 18.14 -21.35
CA GLN A 236 -1.00 17.00 -22.22
C GLN A 236 -0.06 15.84 -21.86
N TYR A 237 -0.60 14.63 -21.71
CA TYR A 237 0.21 13.47 -21.34
C TYR A 237 1.16 13.04 -22.46
N GLN A 238 0.75 13.18 -23.72
CA GLN A 238 1.62 12.90 -24.87
C GLN A 238 2.38 14.15 -25.30
N SER A 239 3.19 14.71 -24.40
CA SER A 239 4.01 15.88 -24.67
C SER A 239 5.34 15.83 -23.91
N ALA A 240 6.27 16.73 -24.23
CA ALA A 240 7.50 16.90 -23.46
C ALA A 240 7.27 17.59 -22.08
N ALA A 241 6.06 18.08 -21.82
CA ALA A 241 5.73 18.78 -20.58
C ALA A 241 5.34 17.83 -19.44
N ILE A 242 5.04 16.55 -19.72
CA ILE A 242 4.77 15.56 -18.68
C ILE A 242 6.08 15.06 -18.06
N ASP A 243 6.05 14.72 -16.78
CA ASP A 243 7.18 14.11 -16.10
C ASP A 243 6.79 12.81 -15.38
N ARG A 244 7.80 12.01 -15.00
CA ARG A 244 7.65 10.76 -14.24
C ARG A 244 8.15 10.95 -12.82
N ALA A 245 7.35 10.50 -11.87
CA ALA A 245 7.68 10.49 -10.46
C ALA A 245 8.25 9.13 -10.03
N ASP A 246 9.02 9.15 -8.95
CA ASP A 246 9.62 7.95 -8.34
C ASP A 246 8.63 7.29 -7.39
N SER A 247 7.81 8.09 -6.70
CA SER A 247 6.80 7.59 -5.78
C SER A 247 5.61 8.54 -5.61
N LEU A 248 4.51 7.96 -5.14
CA LEU A 248 3.31 8.66 -4.73
C LEU A 248 2.95 8.20 -3.33
N ALA A 249 2.69 9.14 -2.42
CA ALA A 249 2.28 8.85 -1.06
C ALA A 249 0.89 9.41 -0.77
N VAL A 250 0.14 8.67 0.05
CA VAL A 250 -1.11 9.13 0.66
C VAL A 250 -0.86 9.23 2.16
N TRP A 251 -1.01 10.43 2.67
CA TRP A 251 -0.84 10.80 4.05
C TRP A 251 -2.18 11.14 4.67
N VAL A 252 -2.41 10.80 5.93
CA VAL A 252 -3.65 11.11 6.64
C VAL A 252 -3.38 11.79 7.97
N LYS A 253 -4.20 12.76 8.31
CA LYS A 253 -4.18 13.42 9.62
C LYS A 253 -5.46 13.11 10.36
N LEU A 254 -5.34 12.70 11.62
CA LEU A 254 -6.47 12.39 12.48
C LEU A 254 -6.83 13.61 13.34
N SER A 255 -8.13 13.86 13.54
CA SER A 255 -8.57 14.87 14.50
C SER A 255 -8.41 14.36 15.93
N GLY A 256 -7.98 15.23 16.85
CA GLY A 256 -7.89 14.89 18.28
C GLY A 256 -6.67 14.03 18.66
N VAL A 257 -5.77 13.76 17.71
CA VAL A 257 -4.50 13.06 17.97
C VAL A 257 -3.36 14.06 17.83
N ASN A 258 -2.92 14.62 18.95
CA ASN A 258 -1.85 15.63 18.98
C ASN A 258 -0.44 15.01 19.09
N SER A 259 -0.35 13.74 19.48
CA SER A 259 0.89 12.95 19.50
C SER A 259 0.57 11.46 19.49
N LEU A 260 0.93 10.77 18.41
CA LEU A 260 0.87 9.30 18.32
C LEU A 260 2.00 8.65 19.14
N LYS A 261 3.06 9.42 19.46
CA LYS A 261 4.22 8.98 20.25
C LYS A 261 3.93 8.80 21.74
N ALA A 262 2.78 9.26 22.23
CA ALA A 262 2.40 9.13 23.64
C ALA A 262 2.18 7.68 24.10
N VAL A 263 2.08 6.72 23.17
CA VAL A 263 1.84 5.29 23.48
C VAL A 263 3.14 4.47 23.61
N CYS A 264 4.30 5.03 23.27
CA CYS A 264 5.59 4.31 23.37
C CYS A 264 6.39 4.61 24.66
N GLN A 265 5.77 5.21 25.67
CA GLN A 265 6.37 5.43 26.99
C GLN A 265 5.58 4.64 28.04
N ASN A 266 5.78 3.32 28.07
CA ASN A 266 5.62 2.47 29.25
C ASN A 266 6.35 1.14 29.01
#